data_AF-A0AAV2PU63-F1
#
_entry.id   AF-A0AAV2PU63-F1
#
_cell.length_a   1.000
_cell.length_b   1.000
_cell.length_c   1.000
_cell.angle_alpha   90.00
_cell.angle_beta   90.00
_cell.angle_gamma   90.00
#
_symmetry.space_group_name_H-M   'P 1'
#
loop_
_entity.id
_entity.type
_entity.pdbx_description
1 polymer ?
#
loop_
_entity_poly.entity_id
_entity_poly.type
_entity_poly.pdbx_seq_one_letter_code
_entity_poly.pdbx_strand_id
1 'polypeptide(L)'
;MSYHKLWLLLGGIAFMMFLYTNNIGHIIMNDKVNALKTIYAEKMEDLKALLLSQEITSEAYNEKSCIPYRYPSNYSVPGVSRALKPVKMSCLLNQTCYLYKNLTAINICYEARTYNASALHDCALRTRRSANQNKSYWVFSGNSRVKRLFDAVRVIFKADGNAVDRVIQHKHSTGIVAHRHLPIYIHNYWDPLLEELPRRVKRWLAYPNESPAVLHIGIGVNFMKWSLNIYNELGQEDAAKDFKAAVRRVLPYLQELTKHTHVTWWASEHAMNRSVYTEYRKVWSRNNIDYYNNFLKRQLHGSNIEFMDAHVPLGDLYVKSCTDNFVSDNKRCVDHVHQGMDAFKQYASMLLNYICNEYFDPAYHHR
;
A
#
# COMPACT_ATOMS: atom_id res chain seq x y z
N MET A 1 18.48 57.38 -10.25
CA MET A 1 19.16 56.66 -11.36
C MET A 1 18.55 57.17 -12.66
N SER A 2 19.32 57.77 -13.58
CA SER A 2 18.74 58.36 -14.79
C SER A 2 18.23 57.28 -15.76
N TYR A 3 17.13 57.55 -16.45
CA TYR A 3 16.49 56.63 -17.40
C TYR A 3 17.47 56.05 -18.44
N HIS A 4 18.53 56.79 -18.77
CA HIS A 4 19.58 56.35 -19.68
C HIS A 4 20.37 55.13 -19.17
N LYS A 5 20.62 55.03 -17.85
CA LYS A 5 21.31 53.87 -17.26
C LYS A 5 20.44 52.61 -17.23
N LEU A 6 19.11 52.77 -17.13
CA LEU A 6 18.17 51.65 -17.18
C LEU A 6 18.07 51.07 -18.59
N TRP A 7 18.08 51.92 -19.62
CA TRP A 7 18.05 51.49 -21.03
C TRP A 7 19.32 50.74 -21.46
N LEU A 8 20.51 51.16 -21.00
CA LEU A 8 21.75 50.44 -21.27
C LEU A 8 21.77 49.06 -20.59
N LEU A 9 21.21 48.94 -19.38
CA LEU A 9 21.13 47.67 -18.66
C LEU A 9 20.18 46.68 -19.36
N LEU A 10 19.01 47.15 -19.79
CA LEU A 10 18.03 46.32 -20.50
C LEU A 10 18.51 45.94 -21.90
N GLY A 11 19.18 46.85 -22.61
CA GLY A 11 19.83 46.56 -23.89
C GLY A 11 20.92 45.49 -23.78
N GLY A 12 21.73 45.54 -22.71
CA GLY A 12 22.76 44.53 -22.43
C GLY A 12 22.17 43.14 -22.13
N ILE A 13 21.07 43.07 -21.37
CA ILE A 13 20.37 41.80 -21.08
C ILE A 13 19.76 41.21 -22.36
N ALA A 14 19.13 42.03 -23.20
CA ALA A 14 18.56 41.58 -24.47
C ALA A 14 19.64 41.09 -25.45
N PHE A 15 20.79 41.77 -25.51
CA PHE A 15 21.93 41.35 -26.34
C PHE A 15 22.55 40.04 -25.83
N MET A 16 22.65 39.86 -24.51
CA MET A 16 23.10 38.60 -23.90
C MET A 16 22.12 37.44 -24.18
N MET A 17 20.81 37.67 -24.15
CA MET A 17 19.81 36.67 -24.54
C MET A 17 19.84 36.36 -26.04
N PHE A 18 20.15 37.35 -26.89
CA PHE A 18 20.33 37.16 -28.32
C PHE A 18 21.58 36.32 -28.65
N LEU A 19 22.69 36.54 -27.94
CA LEU A 19 23.89 35.71 -28.04
C LEU A 19 23.67 34.29 -27.47
N TYR A 20 22.84 34.17 -26.42
CA TYR A 20 22.46 32.88 -25.83
C TYR A 20 21.62 32.02 -26.78
N THR A 21 20.81 32.65 -27.64
CA THR A 21 19.93 31.97 -28.58
C THR A 21 20.58 31.68 -29.94
N ASN A 22 21.70 32.31 -30.30
CA ASN A 22 22.31 32.18 -31.62
C ASN A 22 23.83 31.82 -31.59
N ASN A 23 24.16 30.54 -31.40
CA ASN A 23 25.45 29.90 -31.80
C ASN A 23 26.64 29.74 -30.83
N ILE A 24 26.52 29.88 -29.49
CA ILE A 24 27.62 29.43 -28.59
C ILE A 24 27.17 28.41 -27.51
N GLY A 25 25.87 28.34 -27.20
CA GLY A 25 25.34 27.38 -26.21
C GLY A 25 25.38 25.91 -26.64
N HIS A 26 25.39 25.61 -27.94
CA HIS A 26 25.30 24.24 -28.44
C HIS A 26 26.59 23.42 -28.30
N ILE A 27 27.76 24.06 -28.39
CA ILE A 27 29.05 23.35 -28.33
C ILE A 27 29.40 22.99 -26.87
N ILE A 28 29.24 23.93 -25.94
CA ILE A 28 29.53 23.72 -24.51
C ILE A 28 28.52 22.75 -23.87
N MET A 29 27.25 22.72 -24.34
CA MET A 29 26.29 21.72 -23.88
C MET A 29 26.57 20.33 -24.46
N ASN A 30 27.01 20.21 -25.72
CA ASN A 30 27.34 18.90 -26.29
C ASN A 30 28.51 18.22 -25.57
N ASP A 31 29.55 18.97 -25.22
CA ASP A 31 30.70 18.40 -24.52
C ASP A 31 30.33 17.96 -23.09
N LYS A 32 29.50 18.74 -22.39
CA LYS A 32 29.00 18.36 -21.06
C LYS A 32 28.01 17.19 -21.11
N VAL A 33 27.16 17.12 -22.13
CA VAL A 33 26.22 16.00 -22.35
C VAL A 33 26.98 14.73 -22.72
N ASN A 34 28.03 14.82 -23.53
CA ASN A 34 28.86 13.68 -23.89
C ASN A 34 29.69 13.20 -22.68
N ALA A 35 30.26 14.09 -21.88
CA ALA A 35 30.92 13.72 -20.62
C ALA A 35 29.95 13.01 -19.65
N LEU A 36 28.71 13.51 -19.52
CA LEU A 36 27.69 12.85 -18.70
C LEU A 36 27.27 11.48 -19.24
N LYS A 37 27.20 11.30 -20.57
CA LYS A 37 26.94 9.99 -21.18
C LYS A 37 28.07 9.00 -20.92
N THR A 38 29.33 9.44 -20.96
CA THR A 38 30.49 8.61 -20.65
C THR A 38 30.49 8.19 -19.18
N ILE A 39 30.27 9.13 -18.25
CA ILE A 39 30.18 8.84 -16.80
C ILE A 39 29.02 7.87 -16.53
N TYR A 40 27.88 8.03 -17.21
CA TYR A 40 26.74 7.12 -17.07
C TYR A 40 27.06 5.73 -17.61
N ALA A 41 27.73 5.62 -18.76
CA ALA A 41 28.15 4.34 -19.32
C ALA A 41 29.16 3.61 -18.42
N GLU A 42 30.16 4.33 -17.87
CA GLU A 42 31.12 3.79 -16.90
C GLU A 42 30.42 3.30 -15.63
N LYS A 43 29.47 4.08 -15.09
CA LYS A 43 28.70 3.67 -13.91
C LYS A 43 27.78 2.48 -14.16
N MET A 44 27.28 2.32 -15.38
CA MET A 44 26.48 1.16 -15.77
C MET A 44 27.35 -0.10 -15.95
N GLU A 45 28.58 0.02 -16.42
CA GLU A 45 29.53 -1.10 -16.45
C GLU A 45 30.03 -1.46 -15.04
N ASP A 46 30.29 -0.49 -14.16
CA ASP A 46 30.55 -0.73 -12.73
C ASP A 46 29.40 -1.52 -12.08
N LEU A 47 28.15 -1.14 -12.38
CA LEU A 47 26.95 -1.80 -11.87
C LEU A 47 26.78 -3.22 -12.43
N LYS A 48 27.07 -3.44 -13.72
CA LYS A 48 27.07 -4.79 -14.32
C LYS A 48 28.16 -5.66 -13.71
N ALA A 49 29.36 -5.15 -13.50
CA ALA A 49 30.44 -5.86 -12.84
C ALA A 49 30.11 -6.19 -11.37
N LEU A 50 29.42 -5.29 -10.67
CA LEU A 50 28.91 -5.54 -9.32
C LEU A 50 27.83 -6.64 -9.31
N LEU A 51 26.95 -6.68 -10.31
CA LEU A 51 25.92 -7.72 -10.45
C LEU A 51 26.53 -9.07 -10.84
N LEU A 52 27.50 -9.09 -11.75
CA LEU A 52 28.24 -10.29 -12.16
C LEU A 52 29.13 -10.85 -11.03
N SER A 53 29.73 -9.99 -10.20
CA SER A 53 30.49 -10.43 -9.02
C SER A 53 29.61 -10.97 -7.89
N GLN A 54 28.30 -10.68 -7.91
CA GLN A 54 27.32 -11.26 -7.00
C GLN A 54 26.72 -12.59 -7.48
N GLU A 55 26.97 -13.01 -8.73
CA GLU A 55 26.53 -14.31 -9.26
C GLU A 55 27.46 -15.49 -8.90
N ILE A 56 28.59 -15.25 -8.23
CA ILE A 56 29.46 -16.30 -7.69
C ILE A 56 29.00 -16.65 -6.27
N THR A 57 27.90 -17.40 -6.17
CA THR A 57 27.62 -18.44 -5.15
C THR A 57 26.29 -19.11 -5.51
N SER A 58 26.25 -19.76 -6.68
CA SER A 58 25.16 -20.68 -7.04
C SER A 58 25.71 -22.06 -7.39
N GLU A 59 26.52 -22.63 -6.50
CA GLU A 59 26.77 -24.07 -6.52
C GLU A 59 25.85 -24.79 -5.52
N ALA A 60 25.03 -25.68 -6.11
CA ALA A 60 24.20 -26.71 -5.49
C ALA A 60 23.00 -26.24 -4.63
N TYR A 61 21.85 -26.02 -5.27
CA TYR A 61 20.57 -26.23 -4.59
C TYR A 61 19.67 -27.21 -5.36
N ASN A 62 19.26 -28.25 -4.63
CA ASN A 62 18.68 -29.49 -5.08
C ASN A 62 17.16 -29.30 -5.28
N GLU A 63 16.64 -29.63 -6.47
CA GLU A 63 15.25 -29.46 -6.94
C GLU A 63 14.17 -30.25 -6.14
N LYS A 64 14.50 -30.83 -4.98
CA LYS A 64 13.66 -31.79 -4.25
C LYS A 64 12.86 -31.25 -3.05
N SER A 65 12.94 -29.96 -2.72
CA SER A 65 12.27 -29.40 -1.52
C SER A 65 10.93 -28.70 -1.78
N CYS A 66 10.29 -28.91 -2.94
CA CYS A 66 8.89 -28.53 -3.14
C CYS A 66 7.97 -29.61 -2.55
N ILE A 67 7.67 -29.55 -1.24
CA ILE A 67 6.64 -30.42 -0.66
C ILE A 67 5.26 -29.90 -1.07
N PRO A 68 4.46 -30.66 -1.85
CA PRO A 68 3.10 -30.26 -2.16
C PRO A 68 2.22 -30.35 -0.92
N TYR A 69 1.51 -29.27 -0.60
CA TYR A 69 0.38 -29.30 0.33
C TYR A 69 -0.68 -30.28 -0.23
N ARG A 70 -0.79 -31.48 0.36
CA ARG A 70 -1.87 -32.45 0.09
C ARG A 70 -3.08 -32.05 0.93
N TYR A 71 -4.19 -31.71 0.28
CA TYR A 71 -5.49 -31.74 0.93
C TYR A 71 -5.82 -33.20 1.30
N PRO A 72 -6.39 -33.47 2.48
CA PRO A 72 -6.96 -34.79 2.75
C PRO A 72 -8.17 -35.00 1.83
N SER A 73 -8.02 -35.87 0.84
CA SER A 73 -9.05 -36.21 -0.15
C SER A 73 -9.88 -37.39 0.35
N ASN A 74 -11.05 -37.12 0.93
CA ASN A 74 -12.10 -38.12 1.10
C ASN A 74 -13.34 -37.70 0.31
N TYR A 75 -13.25 -37.66 -1.02
CA TYR A 75 -14.39 -37.75 -1.95
C TYR A 75 -13.84 -38.10 -3.34
N SER A 76 -13.91 -39.38 -3.71
CA SER A 76 -13.70 -39.84 -5.08
C SER A 76 -15.06 -39.96 -5.77
N VAL A 77 -15.25 -39.22 -6.87
CA VAL A 77 -16.29 -39.50 -7.87
C VAL A 77 -15.58 -40.11 -9.08
N PRO A 78 -15.92 -41.33 -9.54
CA PRO A 78 -15.32 -41.91 -10.73
C PRO A 78 -15.91 -41.29 -12.00
N GLY A 79 -15.07 -40.97 -12.98
CA GLY A 79 -15.52 -40.89 -14.39
C GLY A 79 -15.40 -39.57 -15.15
N VAL A 80 -14.42 -38.70 -14.89
CA VAL A 80 -14.13 -37.59 -15.83
C VAL A 80 -12.66 -37.57 -16.27
N SER A 81 -12.53 -37.76 -17.59
CA SER A 81 -11.34 -37.71 -18.43
C SER A 81 -10.58 -36.38 -18.34
N ARG A 82 -9.25 -36.49 -18.38
CA ARG A 82 -8.20 -35.46 -18.57
C ARG A 82 -8.69 -34.02 -18.81
N ALA A 83 -8.79 -33.24 -17.74
CA ALA A 83 -8.72 -31.79 -17.79
C ALA A 83 -7.26 -31.35 -17.54
N LEU A 84 -6.79 -30.40 -18.35
CA LEU A 84 -5.51 -29.71 -18.22
C LEU A 84 -5.23 -29.35 -16.74
N LYS A 85 -4.06 -29.75 -16.24
CA LYS A 85 -3.65 -29.44 -14.86
C LYS A 85 -3.67 -27.91 -14.69
N PRO A 86 -4.40 -27.36 -13.69
CA PRO A 86 -4.28 -25.96 -13.36
C PRO A 86 -2.84 -25.70 -12.93
N VAL A 87 -2.14 -24.82 -13.66
CA VAL A 87 -0.84 -24.32 -13.22
C VAL A 87 -1.07 -23.65 -11.87
N LYS A 88 -0.53 -24.26 -10.81
CA LYS A 88 -0.62 -23.75 -9.44
C LYS A 88 0.11 -22.41 -9.37
N MET A 89 -0.65 -21.33 -9.32
CA MET A 89 -0.19 -19.96 -9.07
C MET A 89 0.58 -19.83 -7.74
N SER A 90 0.50 -20.83 -6.86
CA SER A 90 1.27 -20.91 -5.61
C SER A 90 2.78 -21.12 -5.79
N CYS A 91 3.25 -21.57 -6.95
CA CYS A 91 4.68 -21.87 -7.16
C CYS A 91 5.48 -20.71 -7.76
N LEU A 92 4.83 -19.68 -8.31
CA LEU A 92 5.51 -18.55 -8.96
C LEU A 92 5.94 -17.42 -8.01
N LEU A 93 5.70 -17.54 -6.70
CA LEU A 93 5.88 -16.44 -5.74
C LEU A 93 6.87 -16.73 -4.59
N ASN A 94 7.53 -17.90 -4.57
CA ASN A 94 8.22 -18.33 -3.35
C ASN A 94 9.64 -17.83 -3.14
N GLN A 95 10.37 -17.31 -4.14
CA GLN A 95 11.72 -16.79 -3.91
C GLN A 95 12.11 -15.71 -4.93
N THR A 96 11.98 -14.44 -4.51
CA THR A 96 12.79 -13.34 -5.04
C THR A 96 13.14 -12.43 -3.86
N CYS A 97 14.44 -12.30 -3.57
CA CYS A 97 14.96 -11.61 -2.39
C CYS A 97 15.50 -10.21 -2.76
N TYR A 98 15.05 -9.13 -2.09
CA TYR A 98 15.65 -7.79 -2.13
C TYR A 98 15.56 -7.04 -0.77
N LEU A 99 16.60 -6.24 -0.47
CA LEU A 99 16.97 -5.68 0.84
C LEU A 99 16.01 -4.65 1.48
N TYR A 100 15.92 -4.69 2.81
CA TYR A 100 14.87 -4.15 3.70
C TYR A 100 15.00 -2.67 4.13
N LYS A 101 15.52 -1.77 3.28
CA LYS A 101 15.56 -0.33 3.61
C LYS A 101 14.81 0.48 2.54
N ASN A 102 13.76 1.18 3.00
CA ASN A 102 12.80 1.97 2.23
C ASN A 102 11.70 1.13 1.56
N LEU A 103 10.54 1.04 2.22
CA LEU A 103 9.30 0.48 1.69
C LEU A 103 8.84 1.32 0.48
N THR A 104 9.37 0.94 -0.66
CA THR A 104 8.88 1.31 -1.99
C THR A 104 8.70 0.01 -2.76
N ALA A 105 7.80 0.02 -3.74
CA ALA A 105 7.38 -1.11 -4.59
C ALA A 105 8.47 -2.01 -5.21
N ILE A 106 9.76 -1.71 -5.01
CA ILE A 106 10.91 -2.37 -5.62
C ILE A 106 11.54 -3.43 -4.67
N ASN A 107 11.26 -3.42 -3.36
CA ASN A 107 12.05 -4.19 -2.38
C ASN A 107 11.19 -4.96 -1.35
N ILE A 108 10.50 -6.03 -1.76
CA ILE A 108 9.78 -6.89 -0.80
C ILE A 108 10.21 -8.35 -0.97
N CYS A 109 11.14 -8.82 -0.12
CA CYS A 109 11.20 -10.23 0.26
C CYS A 109 9.94 -10.54 1.07
N TYR A 110 8.97 -11.21 0.48
CA TYR A 110 7.78 -11.63 1.21
C TYR A 110 7.76 -13.14 1.39
N GLU A 111 8.25 -13.60 2.54
CA GLU A 111 7.78 -14.87 3.07
C GLU A 111 6.50 -14.58 3.84
N ALA A 112 5.37 -15.06 3.31
CA ALA A 112 4.09 -15.02 4.01
C ALA A 112 4.21 -15.87 5.27
N ARG A 113 4.64 -15.27 6.39
CA ARG A 113 4.66 -16.00 7.65
C ARG A 113 3.25 -16.44 7.95
N THR A 114 3.14 -17.71 8.31
CA THR A 114 1.87 -18.23 8.80
C THR A 114 1.75 -17.81 10.26
N TYR A 115 0.82 -16.92 10.55
CA TYR A 115 0.56 -16.46 11.91
C TYR A 115 -0.30 -17.48 12.65
N ASN A 116 0.32 -18.23 13.57
CA ASN A 116 -0.40 -19.06 14.53
C ASN A 116 -0.82 -18.23 15.76
N ALA A 117 -1.61 -18.84 16.65
CA ALA A 117 -2.09 -18.16 17.86
C ALA A 117 -0.96 -17.63 18.76
N SER A 118 0.18 -18.33 18.84
CA SER A 118 1.34 -17.89 19.63
C SER A 118 1.98 -16.64 19.04
N ALA A 119 2.23 -16.60 17.73
CA ALA A 119 2.79 -15.44 17.06
C ALA A 119 1.87 -14.21 17.19
N LEU A 120 0.55 -14.41 17.11
CA LEU A 120 -0.43 -13.36 17.36
C LEU A 120 -0.48 -12.92 18.82
N HIS A 121 -0.30 -13.85 19.77
CA HIS A 121 -0.19 -13.53 21.19
C HIS A 121 1.00 -12.60 21.45
N ASP A 122 2.18 -12.98 20.99
CA ASP A 122 3.40 -12.22 21.22
C ASP A 122 3.34 -10.86 20.53
N CYS A 123 2.77 -10.82 19.32
CA CYS A 123 2.48 -9.57 18.62
C CYS A 123 1.52 -8.67 19.42
N ALA A 124 0.46 -9.25 19.96
CA ALA A 124 -0.49 -8.51 20.77
C ALA A 124 0.19 -7.99 22.05
N LEU A 125 1.03 -8.77 22.72
CA LEU A 125 1.83 -8.32 23.86
C LEU A 125 2.74 -7.14 23.51
N ARG A 126 3.46 -7.20 22.38
CA ARG A 126 4.34 -6.11 21.93
C ARG A 126 3.59 -4.83 21.56
N THR A 127 2.41 -4.98 20.96
CA THR A 127 1.60 -3.85 20.50
C THR A 127 0.67 -3.30 21.60
N ARG A 128 0.57 -3.96 22.77
CA ARG A 128 -0.16 -3.41 23.92
C ARG A 128 0.50 -2.11 24.38
N ARG A 129 -0.34 -1.17 24.82
CA ARG A 129 0.12 0.07 25.45
C ARG A 129 0.14 -0.08 26.97
N SER A 130 1.31 0.20 27.54
CA SER A 130 1.74 -0.09 28.93
C SER A 130 0.88 0.51 30.05
N ALA A 131 0.05 1.53 29.82
CA ALA A 131 -0.52 2.28 30.95
C ALA A 131 -1.90 1.79 31.46
N ASN A 132 -2.81 1.29 30.62
CA ASN A 132 -4.20 1.00 31.07
C ASN A 132 -4.98 -0.02 30.21
N GLN A 133 -4.42 -0.54 29.12
CA GLN A 133 -5.12 -1.50 28.26
C GLN A 133 -4.44 -2.88 28.33
N ASN A 134 -5.10 -3.83 29.01
CA ASN A 134 -4.72 -5.26 28.98
C ASN A 134 -4.85 -5.90 27.58
N LYS A 135 -5.24 -5.13 26.55
CA LYS A 135 -5.51 -5.59 25.20
C LYS A 135 -4.91 -4.64 24.16
N SER A 136 -4.35 -5.19 23.11
CA SER A 136 -3.94 -4.49 21.91
C SER A 136 -5.18 -4.19 21.05
N TYR A 137 -5.43 -2.90 20.81
CA TYR A 137 -6.57 -2.41 20.04
C TYR A 137 -6.14 -1.99 18.64
N TRP A 138 -6.60 -2.68 17.60
CA TRP A 138 -6.32 -2.30 16.21
C TRP A 138 -7.57 -1.79 15.50
N VAL A 139 -7.42 -0.71 14.76
CA VAL A 139 -8.50 -0.05 14.03
C VAL A 139 -8.21 -0.06 12.54
N PHE A 140 -9.22 -0.40 11.75
CA PHE A 140 -9.24 -0.32 10.30
C PHE A 140 -10.31 0.71 9.92
N SER A 141 -9.92 1.86 9.38
CA SER A 141 -10.83 2.97 9.06
C SER A 141 -10.74 3.32 7.58
N GLY A 142 -11.86 3.28 6.87
CA GLY A 142 -11.86 3.67 5.47
C GLY A 142 -12.99 3.08 4.65
N ASN A 143 -12.67 2.77 3.39
CA ASN A 143 -13.60 2.22 2.41
C ASN A 143 -13.63 0.68 2.38
N SER A 144 -14.24 0.12 1.33
CA SER A 144 -14.38 -1.33 1.13
C SER A 144 -13.05 -2.08 1.04
N ARG A 145 -11.96 -1.47 0.59
CA ARG A 145 -10.65 -2.14 0.47
C ARG A 145 -10.03 -2.36 1.85
N VAL A 146 -10.03 -1.34 2.71
CA VAL A 146 -9.58 -1.49 4.10
C VAL A 146 -10.48 -2.44 4.88
N LYS A 147 -11.79 -2.41 4.62
CA LYS A 147 -12.70 -3.39 5.20
C LYS A 147 -12.31 -4.83 4.81
N ARG A 148 -11.92 -5.08 3.56
CA ARG A 148 -11.48 -6.42 3.12
C ARG A 148 -10.17 -6.85 3.77
N LEU A 149 -9.26 -5.91 4.03
CA LEU A 149 -8.06 -6.17 4.84
C LEU A 149 -8.44 -6.57 6.27
N PHE A 150 -9.36 -5.84 6.90
CA PHE A 150 -9.94 -6.24 8.19
C PHE A 150 -10.56 -7.64 8.14
N ASP A 151 -11.35 -7.94 7.09
CA ASP A 151 -11.99 -9.25 6.95
C ASP A 151 -10.95 -10.38 6.80
N ALA A 152 -9.82 -10.13 6.13
CA ALA A 152 -8.73 -11.08 6.01
C ALA A 152 -7.97 -11.29 7.33
N VAL A 153 -7.67 -10.21 8.07
CA VAL A 153 -7.09 -10.30 9.42
C VAL A 153 -8.05 -11.06 10.36
N ARG A 154 -9.35 -10.79 10.27
CA ARG A 154 -10.38 -11.51 11.02
C ARG A 154 -10.37 -13.01 10.73
N VAL A 155 -10.16 -13.43 9.47
CA VAL A 155 -10.05 -14.85 9.11
C VAL A 155 -8.83 -15.49 9.77
N ILE A 156 -7.68 -14.81 9.77
CA ILE A 156 -6.47 -15.30 10.45
C ILE A 156 -6.73 -15.48 11.94
N PHE A 157 -7.40 -14.51 12.57
CA PHE A 157 -7.71 -14.54 14.01
C PHE A 157 -8.74 -15.61 14.37
N LYS A 158 -9.53 -16.08 13.41
CA LYS A 158 -10.52 -17.15 13.60
C LYS A 158 -9.98 -18.54 13.33
N ALA A 159 -8.79 -18.65 12.74
CA ALA A 159 -8.28 -19.93 12.24
C ALA A 159 -8.05 -20.97 13.36
N ASP A 160 -7.88 -20.53 14.61
CA ASP A 160 -7.71 -21.39 15.78
C ASP A 160 -9.05 -21.73 16.51
N GLY A 161 -10.18 -21.24 15.99
CA GLY A 161 -11.52 -21.48 16.56
C GLY A 161 -11.87 -20.61 17.78
N ASN A 162 -11.01 -19.70 18.22
CA ASN A 162 -11.13 -19.03 19.52
C ASN A 162 -11.55 -17.55 19.45
N ALA A 163 -11.89 -17.00 18.30
CA ALA A 163 -12.36 -15.61 18.22
C ALA A 163 -13.87 -15.50 18.50
N VAL A 164 -14.26 -14.51 19.33
CA VAL A 164 -15.65 -14.08 19.51
C VAL A 164 -15.92 -12.95 18.54
N ASP A 165 -16.85 -13.20 17.63
CA ASP A 165 -17.30 -12.21 16.68
C ASP A 165 -18.57 -11.54 17.20
N ARG A 166 -18.48 -10.28 17.65
CA ARG A 166 -19.66 -9.44 17.87
C ARG A 166 -19.90 -8.65 16.60
N VAL A 167 -20.28 -9.34 15.53
CA VAL A 167 -20.63 -8.67 14.28
C VAL A 167 -22.04 -8.11 14.40
N ILE A 168 -22.18 -6.80 14.25
CA ILE A 168 -23.42 -6.21 13.76
C ILE A 168 -23.31 -6.30 12.23
N GLN A 169 -23.87 -7.34 11.60
CA GLN A 169 -23.67 -7.61 10.16
C GLN A 169 -24.50 -6.66 9.28
N HIS A 170 -23.87 -5.60 8.76
CA HIS A 170 -24.29 -4.95 7.52
C HIS A 170 -23.09 -4.74 6.59
N LYS A 171 -23.36 -4.67 5.28
CA LYS A 171 -22.32 -4.57 4.22
C LYS A 171 -21.34 -3.40 4.42
N HIS A 172 -21.78 -2.37 5.14
CA HIS A 172 -21.03 -1.16 5.49
C HIS A 172 -21.03 -0.87 7.01
N SER A 173 -21.28 -1.87 7.85
CA SER A 173 -21.29 -1.66 9.30
C SER A 173 -19.89 -1.57 9.90
N THR A 174 -19.86 -0.92 11.05
CA THR A 174 -18.82 -1.10 12.04
C THR A 174 -18.83 -2.55 12.55
N GLY A 175 -17.66 -3.17 12.66
CA GLY A 175 -17.52 -4.55 13.10
C GLY A 175 -16.40 -4.69 14.12
N ILE A 176 -16.66 -5.40 15.21
CA ILE A 176 -15.68 -5.63 16.29
C ILE A 176 -15.46 -7.12 16.44
N VAL A 177 -14.20 -7.55 16.37
CA VAL A 177 -13.78 -8.93 16.62
C VAL A 177 -12.82 -8.90 17.79
N ALA A 178 -13.12 -9.70 18.83
CA ALA A 178 -12.23 -9.87 19.98
C ALA A 178 -11.83 -11.35 20.08
N HIS A 179 -10.55 -11.61 20.30
CA HIS A 179 -10.11 -12.98 20.55
C HIS A 179 -10.43 -13.40 22.00
N ARG A 180 -10.85 -14.66 22.24
CA ARG A 180 -11.15 -15.12 23.62
C ARG A 180 -9.91 -15.20 24.48
N HIS A 181 -8.85 -15.75 23.91
CA HIS A 181 -7.61 -16.07 24.65
C HIS A 181 -6.44 -15.14 24.34
N LEU A 182 -6.58 -14.30 23.31
CA LEU A 182 -5.53 -13.37 22.93
C LEU A 182 -5.95 -11.97 23.36
N PRO A 183 -5.01 -11.17 23.85
CA PRO A 183 -5.30 -9.82 24.30
C PRO A 183 -5.35 -8.88 23.11
N ILE A 184 -6.15 -9.20 22.10
CA ILE A 184 -6.23 -8.44 20.87
C ILE A 184 -7.69 -8.32 20.45
N TYR A 185 -8.04 -7.12 20.00
CA TYR A 185 -9.31 -6.90 19.33
C TYR A 185 -9.12 -5.94 18.17
N ILE A 186 -9.85 -6.21 17.10
CA ILE A 186 -9.82 -5.45 15.87
C ILE A 186 -11.18 -4.81 15.63
N HIS A 187 -11.19 -3.59 15.10
CA HIS A 187 -12.40 -2.84 14.82
C HIS A 187 -12.33 -2.23 13.42
N ASN A 188 -13.37 -2.47 12.62
CA ASN A 188 -13.59 -1.76 11.36
C ASN A 188 -14.51 -0.54 11.58
N TYR A 189 -14.06 0.65 11.20
CA TYR A 189 -14.91 1.82 10.99
C TYR A 189 -15.12 2.06 9.49
N TRP A 190 -16.37 2.02 9.05
CA TRP A 190 -16.73 2.48 7.71
C TRP A 190 -16.68 4.01 7.68
N ASP A 191 -15.68 4.55 6.97
CA ASP A 191 -15.46 5.99 6.82
C ASP A 191 -14.82 6.28 5.46
N PRO A 192 -15.57 6.09 4.36
CA PRO A 192 -15.01 6.15 3.00
C PRO A 192 -14.51 7.54 2.60
N LEU A 193 -14.88 8.58 3.35
CA LEU A 193 -14.59 9.98 3.07
C LEU A 193 -13.85 10.73 4.20
N LEU A 194 -13.43 10.05 5.27
CA LEU A 194 -12.77 10.70 6.42
C LEU A 194 -13.64 11.78 7.09
N GLU A 195 -14.94 11.57 7.15
CA GLU A 195 -15.87 12.50 7.81
C GLU A 195 -15.80 12.36 9.33
N GLU A 196 -15.74 11.11 9.80
CA GLU A 196 -15.79 10.79 11.23
C GLU A 196 -14.41 10.60 11.86
N LEU A 197 -13.39 10.27 11.07
CA LEU A 197 -12.03 10.02 11.54
C LEU A 197 -11.47 11.22 12.34
N PRO A 198 -11.59 12.50 11.91
CA PRO A 198 -11.12 13.62 12.73
C PRO A 198 -11.74 13.66 14.12
N ARG A 199 -13.04 13.37 14.24
CA ARG A 199 -13.74 13.32 15.53
C ARG A 199 -13.23 12.18 16.41
N ARG A 200 -13.00 11.00 15.83
CA ARG A 200 -12.46 9.84 16.55
C ARG A 200 -11.02 10.08 17.02
N VAL A 201 -10.17 10.63 16.16
CA VAL A 201 -8.78 10.94 16.51
C VAL A 201 -8.73 11.97 17.63
N LYS A 202 -9.52 13.04 17.57
CA LYS A 202 -9.63 14.01 18.67
C LYS A 202 -10.01 13.35 19.99
N ARG A 203 -10.95 12.40 19.96
CA ARG A 203 -11.34 11.63 21.14
C ARG A 203 -10.18 10.77 21.65
N TRP A 204 -9.47 10.05 20.78
CA TRP A 204 -8.31 9.24 21.18
C TRP A 204 -7.15 10.07 21.73
N LEU A 205 -6.94 11.29 21.21
CA LEU A 205 -5.99 12.24 21.77
C LEU A 205 -6.40 12.71 23.18
N ALA A 206 -7.69 12.99 23.39
CA ALA A 206 -8.22 13.42 24.68
C ALA A 206 -8.31 12.30 25.72
N TYR A 207 -8.50 11.05 25.26
CA TYR A 207 -8.63 9.87 26.10
C TYR A 207 -7.65 8.78 25.62
N PRO A 208 -6.35 8.86 26.00
CA PRO A 208 -5.34 7.93 25.52
C PRO A 208 -5.60 6.46 25.87
N ASN A 209 -6.40 6.21 26.92
CA ASN A 209 -6.87 4.87 27.32
C ASN A 209 -7.94 4.29 26.39
N GLU A 210 -8.46 5.07 25.43
CA GLU A 210 -9.35 4.61 24.36
C GLU A 210 -8.65 4.56 22.98
N SER A 211 -7.43 5.11 22.92
CA SER A 211 -6.66 5.20 21.69
C SER A 211 -6.23 3.81 21.20
N PRO A 212 -6.31 3.53 19.88
CA PRO A 212 -5.79 2.29 19.34
C PRO A 212 -4.27 2.21 19.48
N ALA A 213 -3.77 0.99 19.64
CA ALA A 213 -2.36 0.70 19.48
C ALA A 213 -1.94 0.85 18.02
N VAL A 214 -2.81 0.42 17.10
CA VAL A 214 -2.56 0.46 15.65
C VAL A 214 -3.78 0.99 14.91
N LEU A 215 -3.54 1.92 13.98
CA LEU A 215 -4.56 2.49 13.10
C LEU A 215 -4.17 2.29 11.63
N HIS A 216 -5.02 1.60 10.88
CA HIS A 216 -4.92 1.43 9.43
C HIS A 216 -5.96 2.31 8.74
N ILE A 217 -5.50 3.16 7.84
CA ILE A 217 -6.35 4.06 7.05
C ILE A 217 -6.23 3.69 5.57
N GLY A 218 -7.31 3.79 4.81
CA GLY A 218 -7.27 3.60 3.37
C GLY A 218 -8.53 4.08 2.69
N ILE A 219 -8.34 5.09 1.85
CA ILE A 219 -9.39 5.87 1.20
C ILE A 219 -8.96 6.21 -0.24
N GLY A 220 -9.80 6.94 -0.97
CA GLY A 220 -9.49 7.45 -2.31
C GLY A 220 -10.54 7.05 -3.34
N VAL A 221 -10.79 5.74 -3.51
CA VAL A 221 -11.73 5.26 -4.55
C VAL A 221 -13.15 5.81 -4.44
N ASN A 222 -13.62 6.10 -3.22
CA ASN A 222 -14.94 6.72 -3.00
C ASN A 222 -14.94 8.21 -3.35
N PHE A 223 -13.87 8.95 -3.04
CA PHE A 223 -13.72 10.33 -3.52
C PHE A 223 -13.74 10.38 -5.04
N MET A 224 -12.95 9.52 -5.69
CA MET A 224 -12.91 9.41 -7.16
C MET A 224 -14.30 9.11 -7.75
N LYS A 225 -15.07 8.20 -7.12
CA LYS A 225 -16.42 7.86 -7.55
C LYS A 225 -17.35 9.08 -7.47
N TRP A 226 -17.31 9.83 -6.36
CA TRP A 226 -18.25 10.92 -6.11
C TRP A 226 -17.88 12.21 -6.85
N SER A 227 -16.63 12.34 -7.30
CA SER A 227 -16.18 13.45 -8.13
C SER A 227 -16.25 13.17 -9.64
N LEU A 228 -16.99 12.15 -10.09
CA LEU A 228 -17.09 11.78 -11.51
C LEU A 228 -17.50 12.95 -12.42
N ASN A 229 -18.53 13.71 -12.05
CA ASN A 229 -19.01 14.82 -12.87
C ASN A 229 -17.95 15.93 -12.97
N ILE A 230 -17.36 16.31 -11.83
CA ILE A 230 -16.26 17.29 -11.76
C ILE A 230 -15.07 16.82 -12.58
N TYR A 231 -14.73 15.52 -12.53
CA TYR A 231 -13.64 14.96 -13.33
C TYR A 231 -13.91 15.09 -14.82
N ASN A 232 -15.15 14.82 -15.26
CA ASN A 232 -15.51 14.90 -16.67
C ASN A 232 -15.54 16.35 -17.19
N GLU A 233 -15.95 17.30 -16.35
CA GLU A 233 -16.09 18.72 -16.73
C GLU A 233 -14.80 19.51 -16.59
N LEU A 234 -14.07 19.31 -15.49
CA LEU A 234 -12.93 20.15 -15.07
C LEU A 234 -11.61 19.38 -14.97
N GLY A 235 -11.66 18.04 -14.97
CA GLY A 235 -10.47 17.20 -14.96
C GLY A 235 -10.02 16.73 -13.57
N GLN A 236 -8.88 16.05 -13.56
CA GLN A 236 -8.34 15.31 -12.42
C GLN A 236 -8.04 16.19 -11.19
N GLU A 237 -7.44 17.36 -11.40
CA GLU A 237 -7.01 18.26 -10.31
C GLU A 237 -8.22 18.79 -9.54
N ASP A 238 -9.24 19.29 -10.24
CA ASP A 238 -10.49 19.78 -9.66
C ASP A 238 -11.25 18.68 -8.94
N ALA A 239 -11.37 17.51 -9.55
CA ALA A 239 -12.04 16.35 -8.95
C ALA A 239 -11.37 15.86 -7.65
N ALA A 240 -10.09 16.18 -7.43
CA ALA A 240 -9.34 15.78 -6.24
C ALA A 240 -9.39 16.82 -5.12
N LYS A 241 -10.00 18.00 -5.31
CA LYS A 241 -10.02 19.09 -4.32
C LYS A 241 -10.56 18.65 -2.95
N ASP A 242 -11.69 17.95 -2.93
CA ASP A 242 -12.32 17.48 -1.68
C ASP A 242 -11.46 16.45 -0.96
N PHE A 243 -10.86 15.53 -1.70
CA PHE A 243 -9.91 14.56 -1.15
C PHE A 243 -8.71 15.26 -0.52
N LYS A 244 -8.09 16.21 -1.23
CA LYS A 244 -6.94 16.98 -0.72
C LYS A 244 -7.32 17.78 0.53
N ALA A 245 -8.49 18.38 0.55
CA ALA A 245 -9.01 19.11 1.71
C ALA A 245 -9.24 18.18 2.91
N ALA A 246 -9.87 17.02 2.70
CA ALA A 246 -10.11 16.02 3.75
C ALA A 246 -8.80 15.49 4.35
N VAL A 247 -7.80 15.17 3.52
CA VAL A 247 -6.48 14.74 3.97
C VAL A 247 -5.80 15.83 4.81
N ARG A 248 -5.73 17.07 4.30
CA ARG A 248 -5.11 18.20 5.03
C ARG A 248 -5.80 18.48 6.36
N ARG A 249 -7.12 18.29 6.44
CA ARG A 249 -7.90 18.48 7.66
C ARG A 249 -7.59 17.43 8.73
N VAL A 250 -7.40 16.17 8.35
CA VAL A 250 -7.18 15.07 9.31
C VAL A 250 -5.71 14.90 9.69
N LEU A 251 -4.78 15.27 8.79
CA LEU A 251 -3.36 14.99 8.93
C LEU A 251 -2.73 15.52 10.24
N PRO A 252 -2.98 16.76 10.69
CA PRO A 252 -2.39 17.26 11.94
C PRO A 252 -2.78 16.42 13.16
N TYR A 253 -4.03 15.94 13.20
CA TYR A 253 -4.51 15.09 14.30
C TYR A 253 -3.86 13.71 14.26
N LEU A 254 -3.66 13.15 13.06
CA LEU A 254 -2.97 11.87 12.91
C LEU A 254 -1.49 11.96 13.29
N GLN A 255 -0.82 13.05 12.92
CA GLN A 255 0.57 13.31 13.33
C GLN A 255 0.69 13.38 14.84
N GLU A 256 -0.22 14.07 15.53
CA GLU A 256 -0.23 14.08 17.00
C GLU A 256 -0.51 12.67 17.57
N LEU A 257 -1.45 11.94 16.98
CA LEU A 257 -1.79 10.58 17.37
C LEU A 257 -0.59 9.63 17.22
N THR A 258 0.29 9.87 16.24
CA THR A 258 1.45 8.98 15.99
C THR A 258 2.43 8.91 17.14
N LYS A 259 2.46 9.89 18.05
CA LYS A 259 3.28 9.85 19.29
C LYS A 259 2.97 8.64 20.17
N HIS A 260 1.89 7.94 19.85
CA HIS A 260 1.36 6.92 20.70
C HIS A 260 0.71 5.79 19.88
N THR A 261 -0.08 6.07 18.87
CA THR A 261 -0.61 5.03 17.97
C THR A 261 0.33 4.81 16.80
N HIS A 262 0.57 3.56 16.42
CA HIS A 262 1.19 3.29 15.13
C HIS A 262 0.16 3.51 14.01
N VAL A 263 0.38 4.48 13.13
CA VAL A 263 -0.55 4.85 12.06
C VAL A 263 0.03 4.47 10.71
N THR A 264 -0.75 3.72 9.93
CA THR A 264 -0.42 3.36 8.55
C THR A 264 -1.52 3.87 7.61
N TRP A 265 -1.12 4.32 6.43
CA TRP A 265 -2.00 4.72 5.36
C TRP A 265 -1.76 3.85 4.13
N TRP A 266 -2.75 3.05 3.76
CA TRP A 266 -2.71 2.13 2.64
C TRP A 266 -2.98 2.86 1.33
N ALA A 267 -2.06 2.72 0.39
CA ALA A 267 -2.24 3.17 -0.98
C ALA A 267 -3.46 2.48 -1.62
N SER A 268 -4.17 3.21 -2.47
CA SER A 268 -5.22 2.62 -3.30
C SER A 268 -4.59 1.78 -4.41
N GLU A 269 -5.06 0.55 -4.57
CA GLU A 269 -4.61 -0.35 -5.62
C GLU A 269 -5.27 -0.05 -6.95
N HIS A 270 -4.65 -0.46 -8.06
CA HIS A 270 -5.26 -0.29 -9.38
C HIS A 270 -6.53 -1.14 -9.53
N ALA A 271 -7.52 -0.58 -10.23
CA ALA A 271 -8.72 -1.31 -10.63
C ALA A 271 -8.51 -1.99 -11.99
N MET A 272 -9.32 -3.00 -12.32
CA MET A 272 -9.27 -3.66 -13.62
C MET A 272 -9.84 -2.74 -14.71
N ASN A 273 -9.10 -2.56 -15.80
CA ASN A 273 -9.48 -1.66 -16.90
C ASN A 273 -10.79 -2.10 -17.61
N ARG A 274 -11.19 -3.37 -17.46
CA ARG A 274 -12.41 -3.95 -18.07
C ARG A 274 -13.69 -3.77 -17.24
N SER A 275 -13.69 -2.90 -16.23
CA SER A 275 -14.82 -2.63 -15.32
C SER A 275 -16.22 -2.73 -15.94
N VAL A 276 -17.11 -3.55 -15.32
CA VAL A 276 -18.58 -3.52 -15.51
C VAL A 276 -19.19 -2.18 -15.12
N TYR A 277 -18.50 -1.41 -14.27
CA TYR A 277 -18.83 -0.02 -14.00
C TYR A 277 -18.15 0.86 -15.05
N THR A 278 -18.66 0.81 -16.27
CA THR A 278 -18.13 1.56 -17.41
C THR A 278 -18.08 3.07 -17.14
N GLU A 279 -19.04 3.57 -16.37
CA GLU A 279 -19.19 4.96 -15.99
C GLU A 279 -18.05 5.47 -15.09
N TYR A 280 -17.42 4.58 -14.29
CA TYR A 280 -16.33 4.96 -13.38
C TYR A 280 -14.93 4.67 -13.94
N ARG A 281 -14.82 4.14 -15.18
CA ARG A 281 -13.52 3.75 -15.76
C ARG A 281 -12.49 4.88 -15.76
N LYS A 282 -12.91 6.12 -16.04
CA LYS A 282 -12.02 7.28 -16.04
C LYS A 282 -11.47 7.59 -14.65
N VAL A 283 -12.36 7.67 -13.65
CA VAL A 283 -11.99 8.04 -12.28
C VAL A 283 -11.29 6.92 -11.51
N TRP A 284 -11.46 5.65 -11.91
CA TRP A 284 -10.70 4.52 -11.37
C TRP A 284 -9.58 4.04 -12.29
N SER A 285 -9.18 4.87 -13.26
CA SER A 285 -8.00 4.59 -14.09
C SER A 285 -6.73 4.55 -13.24
N ARG A 286 -5.73 3.79 -13.70
CA ARG A 286 -4.40 3.72 -13.06
C ARG A 286 -3.82 5.12 -12.82
N ASN A 287 -3.80 5.97 -13.85
CA ASN A 287 -3.28 7.33 -13.74
C ASN A 287 -4.01 8.16 -12.66
N ASN A 288 -5.32 7.96 -12.48
CA ASN A 288 -6.05 8.66 -11.43
C ASN A 288 -5.76 8.11 -10.03
N ILE A 289 -5.62 6.81 -9.89
CA ILE A 289 -5.25 6.19 -8.63
C ILE A 289 -3.83 6.61 -8.22
N ASP A 290 -2.88 6.58 -9.16
CA ASP A 290 -1.51 7.04 -8.96
C ASP A 290 -1.46 8.51 -8.55
N TYR A 291 -2.28 9.36 -9.16
CA TYR A 291 -2.36 10.77 -8.79
C TYR A 291 -2.74 10.98 -7.32
N TYR A 292 -3.76 10.25 -6.82
CA TYR A 292 -4.19 10.34 -5.42
C TYR A 292 -3.13 9.75 -4.47
N ASN A 293 -2.55 8.60 -4.82
CA ASN A 293 -1.47 7.97 -4.05
C ASN A 293 -0.23 8.86 -3.96
N ASN A 294 0.17 9.49 -5.06
CA ASN A 294 1.32 10.39 -5.10
C ASN A 294 1.07 11.66 -4.28
N PHE A 295 -0.16 12.18 -4.26
CA PHE A 295 -0.52 13.26 -3.34
C PHE A 295 -0.35 12.82 -1.88
N LEU A 296 -0.90 11.67 -1.49
CA LEU A 296 -0.76 11.13 -0.13
C LEU A 296 0.71 10.95 0.25
N LYS A 297 1.48 10.26 -0.59
CA LYS A 297 2.91 10.02 -0.37
C LYS A 297 3.68 11.31 -0.10
N ARG A 298 3.38 12.38 -0.85
CA ARG A 298 3.98 13.72 -0.60
C ARG A 298 3.51 14.36 0.70
N GLN A 299 2.23 14.22 1.08
CA GLN A 299 1.72 14.79 2.34
C GLN A 299 2.24 14.05 3.57
N LEU A 300 2.50 12.75 3.46
CA LEU A 300 3.01 11.92 4.55
C LEU A 300 4.54 11.91 4.65
N HIS A 301 5.24 12.43 3.63
CA HIS A 301 6.69 12.52 3.61
C HIS A 301 7.22 13.31 4.82
N GLY A 302 8.14 12.70 5.59
CA GLY A 302 8.70 13.30 6.80
C GLY A 302 7.78 13.26 8.02
N SER A 303 6.61 12.61 7.93
CA SER A 303 5.76 12.32 9.08
C SER A 303 6.03 10.92 9.64
N ASN A 304 5.56 10.64 10.85
CA ASN A 304 5.60 9.31 11.45
C ASN A 304 4.41 8.42 11.02
N ILE A 305 3.66 8.83 10.00
CA ILE A 305 2.59 8.02 9.41
C ILE A 305 3.19 7.22 8.27
N GLU A 306 3.16 5.90 8.38
CA GLU A 306 3.71 5.01 7.38
C GLU A 306 2.82 4.97 6.14
N PHE A 307 3.39 5.17 4.95
CA PHE A 307 2.66 4.98 3.70
C PHE A 307 2.90 3.58 3.15
N MET A 308 1.87 2.73 3.21
CA MET A 308 1.91 1.36 2.72
C MET A 308 1.55 1.32 1.23
N ASP A 309 2.56 1.31 0.36
CA ASP A 309 2.42 1.09 -1.10
C ASP A 309 2.92 -0.30 -1.55
N ALA A 310 3.48 -1.06 -0.62
CA ALA A 310 4.06 -2.38 -0.83
C ALA A 310 3.10 -3.41 -1.45
N HIS A 311 1.79 -3.30 -1.19
CA HIS A 311 0.78 -4.20 -1.72
C HIS A 311 0.34 -3.85 -3.15
N VAL A 312 0.65 -2.65 -3.65
CA VAL A 312 0.20 -2.20 -4.98
C VAL A 312 0.73 -3.08 -6.12
N PRO A 313 2.02 -3.47 -6.17
CA PRO A 313 2.52 -4.38 -7.21
C PRO A 313 1.87 -5.76 -7.16
N LEU A 314 1.60 -6.28 -5.95
CA LEU A 314 0.88 -7.54 -5.80
C LEU A 314 -0.56 -7.40 -6.31
N GLY A 315 -1.22 -6.28 -5.99
CA GLY A 315 -2.53 -5.94 -6.52
C GLY A 315 -2.55 -5.87 -8.05
N ASP A 316 -1.49 -5.36 -8.68
CA ASP A 316 -1.34 -5.32 -10.14
C ASP A 316 -1.23 -6.71 -10.76
N LEU A 317 -0.46 -7.61 -10.13
CA LEU A 317 -0.37 -9.01 -10.56
C LEU A 317 -1.73 -9.71 -10.46
N TYR A 318 -2.49 -9.43 -9.40
CA TYR A 318 -3.86 -9.92 -9.25
C TYR A 318 -4.80 -9.35 -10.32
N VAL A 319 -4.75 -8.05 -10.60
CA VAL A 319 -5.54 -7.40 -11.65
C VAL A 319 -5.23 -8.00 -13.02
N LYS A 320 -3.96 -8.25 -13.31
CA LYS A 320 -3.53 -8.92 -14.55
C LYS A 320 -4.11 -10.32 -14.65
N SER A 321 -3.93 -11.14 -13.60
CA SER A 321 -4.46 -12.51 -13.55
C SER A 321 -5.99 -12.55 -13.72
N CYS A 322 -6.70 -11.65 -13.05
CA CYS A 322 -8.15 -11.52 -13.18
C CYS A 322 -8.60 -11.01 -14.55
N THR A 323 -7.78 -10.23 -15.25
CA THR A 323 -8.10 -9.75 -16.61
C THR A 323 -7.93 -10.87 -17.64
N ASP A 324 -6.88 -11.69 -17.49
CA ASP A 324 -6.57 -12.78 -18.41
C ASP A 324 -7.54 -13.96 -18.22
N ASN A 325 -7.99 -14.23 -16.99
CA ASN A 325 -8.83 -15.38 -16.63
C ASN A 325 -9.93 -15.00 -15.63
N PHE A 326 -10.82 -14.06 -16.01
CA PHE A 326 -11.86 -13.57 -15.10
C PHE A 326 -12.85 -14.67 -14.71
N VAL A 327 -12.81 -15.07 -13.43
CA VAL A 327 -13.82 -15.90 -12.80
C VAL A 327 -14.31 -15.13 -11.58
N SER A 328 -15.55 -14.61 -11.65
CA SER A 328 -16.14 -13.89 -10.54
C SER A 328 -16.39 -14.84 -9.38
N ASP A 329 -15.54 -14.77 -8.37
CA ASP A 329 -15.70 -15.49 -7.12
C ASP A 329 -15.08 -14.68 -5.96
N ASN A 330 -15.58 -14.90 -4.75
CA ASN A 330 -15.11 -14.15 -3.58
C ASN A 330 -13.62 -14.41 -3.25
N LYS A 331 -13.00 -15.45 -3.79
CA LYS A 331 -11.64 -15.89 -3.47
C LYS A 331 -10.59 -15.25 -4.36
N ARG A 332 -10.83 -15.18 -5.68
CA ARG A 332 -9.88 -14.75 -6.71
C ARG A 332 -10.17 -13.35 -7.24
N CYS A 333 -11.34 -13.15 -7.84
CA CYS A 333 -11.74 -11.90 -8.49
C CYS A 333 -13.18 -11.60 -8.10
N VAL A 334 -13.42 -10.69 -7.15
CA VAL A 334 -14.79 -10.44 -6.68
C VAL A 334 -15.57 -9.66 -7.73
N ASP A 335 -15.01 -8.53 -8.11
CA ASP A 335 -15.47 -7.70 -9.21
C ASP A 335 -14.27 -6.98 -9.83
N HIS A 336 -14.52 -6.05 -10.73
CA HIS A 336 -13.45 -5.33 -11.43
C HIS A 336 -12.75 -4.24 -10.59
N VAL A 337 -13.20 -4.00 -9.36
CA VAL A 337 -12.67 -2.96 -8.45
C VAL A 337 -12.02 -3.58 -7.21
N HIS A 338 -12.54 -4.74 -6.77
CA HIS A 338 -12.13 -5.47 -5.58
C HIS A 338 -11.48 -6.80 -5.95
N GLN A 339 -10.23 -7.00 -5.51
CA GLN A 339 -9.59 -8.30 -5.60
C GLN A 339 -10.26 -9.31 -4.65
N GLY A 340 -10.07 -10.59 -4.94
CA GLY A 340 -10.52 -11.69 -4.10
C GLY A 340 -9.86 -11.75 -2.72
N MET A 341 -10.44 -12.56 -1.83
CA MET A 341 -9.93 -12.74 -0.47
C MET A 341 -8.51 -13.31 -0.42
N ASP A 342 -8.05 -14.03 -1.45
CA ASP A 342 -6.69 -14.57 -1.50
C ASP A 342 -5.63 -13.46 -1.56
N ALA A 343 -5.90 -12.36 -2.28
CA ALA A 343 -5.02 -11.19 -2.28
C ALA A 343 -4.97 -10.54 -0.89
N PHE A 344 -6.14 -10.31 -0.28
CA PHE A 344 -6.23 -9.69 1.03
C PHE A 344 -5.65 -10.54 2.16
N LYS A 345 -5.63 -11.87 2.03
CA LYS A 345 -4.88 -12.74 2.96
C LYS A 345 -3.37 -12.49 2.87
N GLN A 346 -2.84 -12.31 1.67
CA GLN A 346 -1.44 -11.91 1.50
C GLN A 346 -1.21 -10.52 2.11
N TYR A 347 -2.09 -9.55 1.89
CA TYR A 347 -1.96 -8.22 2.50
C TYR A 347 -2.04 -8.26 4.02
N ALA A 348 -2.91 -9.10 4.57
CA ALA A 348 -3.01 -9.30 6.01
C ALA A 348 -1.73 -9.91 6.57
N SER A 349 -1.12 -10.90 5.90
CA SER A 349 0.16 -11.45 6.32
C SER A 349 1.33 -10.47 6.11
N MET A 350 1.32 -9.62 5.08
CA MET A 350 2.27 -8.49 4.95
C MET A 350 2.14 -7.53 6.13
N LEU A 351 0.90 -7.17 6.48
CA LEU A 351 0.62 -6.29 7.60
C LEU A 351 1.09 -6.88 8.92
N LEU A 352 0.78 -8.16 9.16
CA LEU A 352 1.21 -8.85 10.36
C LEU A 352 2.74 -8.99 10.38
N ASN A 353 3.40 -9.26 9.25
CA ASN A 353 4.87 -9.25 9.14
C ASN A 353 5.45 -7.91 9.56
N TYR A 354 4.80 -6.82 9.17
CA TYR A 354 5.25 -5.47 9.49
C TYR A 354 5.02 -5.13 10.97
N ILE A 355 3.79 -5.25 11.49
CA ILE A 355 3.45 -4.88 12.88
C ILE A 355 4.05 -5.86 13.89
N CYS A 356 4.04 -7.15 13.58
CA CYS A 356 4.44 -8.20 14.51
C CYS A 356 5.93 -8.53 14.43
N ASN A 357 6.72 -7.81 13.62
CA ASN A 357 8.16 -7.99 13.58
C ASN A 357 8.73 -7.80 15.00
N GLU A 358 9.73 -8.59 15.39
CA GLU A 358 10.41 -8.41 16.68
C GLU A 358 11.19 -7.08 16.75
N TYR A 359 11.62 -6.58 15.60
CA TYR A 359 12.23 -5.26 15.45
C TYR A 359 11.21 -4.12 15.31
N PHE A 360 9.91 -4.45 15.29
CA PHE A 360 8.88 -3.42 15.38
C PHE A 360 8.85 -2.90 16.81
N ASP A 361 9.49 -1.75 17.02
CA ASP A 361 9.42 -1.01 18.28
C ASP A 361 8.61 0.28 18.03
N PRO A 362 7.34 0.35 18.51
CA PRO A 362 6.54 1.56 18.38
C PRO A 362 7.19 2.78 19.06
N ALA A 363 8.08 2.58 20.02
CA ALA A 363 8.83 3.64 20.70
C ALA A 363 10.13 4.06 19.98
N TYR A 364 10.64 3.25 19.04
CA TYR A 364 11.87 3.58 18.30
C TYR A 364 11.65 4.69 17.26
N HIS A 365 10.41 4.87 16.80
CA HIS A 365 10.02 5.99 15.94
C HIS A 365 9.87 7.33 16.70
N HIS A 366 10.27 7.39 17.98
CA HIS A 366 10.17 8.57 18.83
C HIS A 366 11.51 9.04 19.41
N ARG A 367 12.65 8.50 18.94
CA ARG A 367 13.99 8.95 19.34
C ARG A 367 14.66 9.80 18.27
#